data_AF-A0A2G8DDL0-F1
#
_entry.id   AF-A0A2G8DDL0-F1
#
_cell.length_a   1.000
_cell.length_b   1.000
_cell.length_c   1.000
_cell.angle_alpha   90.00
_cell.angle_beta   90.00
_cell.angle_gamma   90.00
#
_symmetry.space_group_name_H-M   'P 1'
#
loop_
_entity.id
_entity.type
_entity.pdbx_description
1 polymer ?
#
loop_
_entity_poly.entity_id
_entity_poly.type
_entity_poly.pdbx_seq_one_letter_code
_entity_poly.pdbx_strand_id
1 'polypeptide(L)'
;MRRILAYLLVLLFVVSSASSLIGSSLDVAKEIAESANERIESLIETAIEKAECFTERFEETGLSLEAYENLIDDLGNDLVNTALRTSQSAIEKIKEIGYNAICYYVPVKLGYKIFMVDPILIIDD
;
A
#
# COMPACT_ATOMS: atom_id res chain seq x y z
N MET A 1 -33.54 -9.64 47.74
CA MET A 1 -32.06 -9.70 47.66
C MET A 1 -31.51 -10.73 46.65
N ARG A 2 -32.13 -11.90 46.42
CA ARG A 2 -31.66 -12.90 45.44
C ARG A 2 -31.61 -12.42 43.97
N ARG A 3 -32.57 -11.56 43.55
CA ARG A 3 -32.61 -11.04 42.17
C ARG A 3 -31.50 -10.03 41.89
N ILE A 4 -31.12 -9.22 42.88
CA ILE A 4 -30.05 -8.20 42.75
C ILE A 4 -28.67 -8.88 42.64
N LEU A 5 -28.45 -9.98 43.36
CA LEU A 5 -27.21 -10.77 43.24
C LEU A 5 -27.06 -11.43 41.87
N ALA A 6 -28.16 -11.89 41.27
CA ALA A 6 -28.15 -12.50 39.94
C ALA A 6 -27.79 -11.49 38.84
N TYR A 7 -28.28 -10.24 38.95
CA TYR A 7 -27.90 -9.17 38.02
C TYR A 7 -26.43 -8.76 38.16
N LEU A 8 -25.87 -8.76 39.37
CA LEU A 8 -24.45 -8.48 39.63
C LEU A 8 -23.52 -9.57 39.08
N LEU A 9 -23.91 -10.85 39.17
CA LEU A 9 -23.15 -11.97 38.60
C LEU A 9 -23.20 -12.02 37.07
N VAL A 10 -24.34 -11.66 36.46
CA VAL A 10 -24.45 -11.58 34.99
C VAL A 10 -23.65 -10.39 34.45
N LEU A 11 -23.62 -9.25 35.14
CA LEU A 11 -22.80 -8.10 34.75
C LEU A 11 -21.29 -8.40 34.81
N LEU A 12 -20.83 -9.21 35.77
CA LEU A 12 -19.43 -9.65 35.87
C LEU A 12 -19.02 -10.66 34.78
N PHE A 13 -19.97 -11.41 34.22
CA PHE A 13 -19.68 -12.40 33.17
C PHE A 13 -19.58 -11.77 31.77
N VAL A 14 -20.25 -10.64 31.53
CA VAL A 14 -20.16 -9.95 30.21
C VAL A 14 -18.87 -9.16 30.04
N VAL A 15 -18.14 -8.83 31.12
CA VAL A 15 -16.89 -8.05 31.05
C VAL A 15 -15.65 -8.92 30.83
N SER A 16 -15.74 -10.25 30.97
CA SER A 16 -14.58 -11.15 30.92
C SER A 16 -14.34 -11.84 29.57
N SER A 17 -15.13 -11.54 28.54
CA SER A 17 -15.00 -12.13 27.20
C SER A 17 -14.88 -11.08 26.08
N ALA A 18 -14.09 -10.04 26.32
CA ALA A 18 -13.64 -9.09 25.28
C ALA A 18 -12.13 -9.19 25.00
N SER A 19 -11.49 -10.29 25.40
CA SER A 19 -10.05 -10.50 25.26
C SER A 19 -9.78 -11.74 24.41
N SER A 20 -10.12 -11.69 23.12
CA SER A 20 -9.57 -12.61 22.12
C SER A 20 -9.83 -12.11 20.70
N LEU A 21 -9.24 -10.98 20.35
CA LEU A 21 -8.90 -10.56 18.98
C LEU A 21 -7.95 -9.35 19.05
N ILE A 22 -6.97 -9.41 19.95
CA ILE A 22 -5.82 -8.50 19.88
C ILE A 22 -4.83 -9.26 19.00
N GLY A 23 -4.93 -9.09 17.68
CA GLY A 23 -3.75 -9.29 16.84
C GLY A 23 -2.63 -8.47 17.45
N SER A 24 -1.41 -9.01 17.50
CA SER A 24 -0.30 -8.22 18.03
C SER A 24 -0.25 -6.90 17.28
N SER A 25 0.21 -5.82 17.93
CA SER A 25 0.33 -4.54 17.23
C SER A 25 1.24 -4.64 15.98
N LEU A 26 2.09 -5.67 15.92
CA LEU A 26 2.89 -6.05 14.76
C LEU A 26 2.05 -6.63 13.62
N ASP A 27 1.04 -7.45 13.91
CA ASP A 27 0.13 -7.99 12.89
C ASP A 27 -0.65 -6.87 12.21
N VAL A 28 -1.06 -5.86 12.98
CA VAL A 28 -1.72 -4.65 12.45
C VAL A 28 -0.74 -3.85 11.57
N ALA A 29 0.52 -3.71 11.99
CA ALA A 29 1.54 -3.05 11.17
C ALA A 29 1.74 -3.78 9.83
N LYS A 30 1.82 -5.12 9.87
CA LYS A 30 1.95 -5.97 8.67
C LYS A 30 0.78 -5.81 7.73
N GLU A 31 -0.45 -5.84 8.24
CA GLU A 31 -1.66 -5.64 7.44
C GLU A 31 -1.66 -4.26 6.74
N ILE A 32 -1.23 -3.20 7.44
CA ILE A 32 -1.10 -1.86 6.84
C ILE A 32 -0.07 -1.85 5.71
N ALA A 33 1.10 -2.46 5.93
CA ALA A 33 2.16 -2.53 4.93
C ALA A 33 1.74 -3.38 3.71
N GLU A 34 1.15 -4.55 3.94
CA GLU A 34 0.64 -5.45 2.90
C GLU A 34 -0.42 -4.75 2.05
N SER A 35 -1.43 -4.14 2.68
CA SER A 35 -2.48 -3.41 1.96
C SER A 35 -1.94 -2.25 1.13
N ALA A 36 -0.93 -1.53 1.64
CA ALA A 36 -0.29 -0.47 0.87
C ALA A 36 0.52 -1.02 -0.32
N ASN A 37 1.22 -2.14 -0.11
CA ASN A 37 2.00 -2.79 -1.16
C ASN A 37 1.12 -3.38 -2.27
N GLU A 38 -0.01 -4.02 -1.95
CA GLU A 38 -0.98 -4.50 -2.93
C GLU A 38 -1.52 -3.35 -3.80
N ARG A 39 -1.77 -2.19 -3.20
CA ARG A 39 -2.19 -1.00 -3.95
C ARG A 39 -1.07 -0.48 -4.85
N ILE A 40 0.18 -0.49 -4.39
CA ILE A 40 1.33 -0.08 -5.19
C ILE A 40 1.54 -1.07 -6.35
N GLU A 41 1.40 -2.37 -6.12
CA GLU A 41 1.49 -3.41 -7.14
C GLU A 41 0.42 -3.19 -8.24
N SER A 42 -0.83 -2.96 -7.85
CA SER A 42 -1.90 -2.66 -8.81
C SER A 42 -1.64 -1.39 -9.64
N LEU A 43 -1.04 -0.36 -9.03
CA LEU A 43 -0.61 0.84 -9.76
C LEU A 43 0.49 0.53 -10.78
N ILE A 44 1.46 -0.30 -10.40
CA ILE A 44 2.55 -0.75 -11.28
C ILE A 44 1.99 -1.52 -12.47
N GLU A 45 1.12 -2.51 -12.24
CA GLU A 45 0.48 -3.31 -13.29
C GLU A 45 -0.27 -2.41 -14.28
N THR A 46 -1.11 -1.50 -13.75
CA THR A 46 -1.87 -0.55 -14.59
C THR A 46 -0.95 0.35 -15.41
N ALA A 47 0.18 0.79 -14.85
CA ALA A 47 1.14 1.62 -15.57
C ALA A 47 1.88 0.83 -16.65
N ILE A 48 2.22 -0.43 -16.41
CA ILE A 48 2.84 -1.31 -17.41
C ILE A 48 1.90 -1.49 -18.59
N GLU A 49 0.65 -1.87 -18.36
CA GLU A 49 -0.34 -2.06 -19.44
C GLU A 49 -0.52 -0.79 -20.30
N LYS A 50 -0.60 0.38 -19.65
CA LYS A 50 -0.69 1.67 -20.38
C LYS A 50 0.56 1.98 -21.18
N ALA A 51 1.74 1.71 -20.63
CA ALA A 51 3.00 1.94 -21.31
C ALA A 51 3.15 1.02 -22.54
N GLU A 52 2.69 -0.23 -22.45
CA GLU A 52 2.61 -1.16 -23.59
C GLU A 52 1.71 -0.60 -24.70
N CYS A 53 0.49 -0.14 -24.37
CA CYS A 53 -0.39 0.50 -25.35
C CYS A 53 0.23 1.75 -26.02
N PHE A 54 0.97 2.57 -25.26
CA PHE A 54 1.68 3.72 -25.83
C PHE A 54 2.80 3.30 -26.77
N THR A 55 3.50 2.22 -26.43
CA THR A 55 4.60 1.66 -27.25
C THR A 55 4.05 1.09 -28.56
N GLU A 56 2.99 0.28 -28.51
CA GLU A 56 2.31 -0.23 -29.71
C GLU A 56 1.84 0.91 -30.61
N ARG A 57 1.20 1.94 -30.03
CA ARG A 57 0.75 3.11 -30.79
C ARG A 57 1.93 3.86 -31.43
N PHE A 58 3.07 3.96 -30.75
CA PHE A 58 4.27 4.57 -31.30
C PHE A 58 4.80 3.81 -32.52
N GLU A 59 4.85 2.49 -32.42
CA GLU A 59 5.34 1.61 -33.50
C GLU A 59 4.38 1.54 -34.70
N GLU A 60 3.07 1.54 -34.47
CA GLU A 60 2.08 1.30 -35.51
C GLU A 60 1.53 2.57 -36.18
N THR A 61 1.37 3.66 -35.42
CA THR A 61 0.65 4.85 -35.90
C THR A 61 1.56 6.01 -36.32
N GLY A 62 2.88 5.88 -36.09
CA GLY A 62 3.84 6.95 -36.37
C GLY A 62 3.72 8.13 -35.42
N LEU A 63 3.33 7.88 -34.16
CA LEU A 63 3.44 8.87 -33.08
C LEU A 63 4.87 9.43 -33.07
N SER A 64 5.04 10.74 -32.89
CA SER A 64 6.39 11.29 -32.79
C SER A 64 7.11 10.75 -31.55
N LEU A 65 8.43 10.59 -31.65
CA LEU A 65 9.25 10.15 -30.51
C LEU A 65 9.03 11.06 -29.30
N GLU A 66 9.04 12.38 -29.50
CA GLU A 66 8.79 13.36 -28.43
C GLU A 66 7.42 13.15 -27.74
N ALA A 67 6.37 12.87 -28.50
CA ALA A 67 5.05 12.63 -27.91
C ALA A 67 5.01 11.31 -27.11
N TYR A 68 5.66 10.26 -27.61
CA TYR A 68 5.81 9.00 -26.89
C TYR A 68 6.61 9.17 -25.59
N GLU A 69 7.74 9.87 -25.66
CA GLU A 69 8.60 10.14 -24.49
C GLU A 69 7.85 10.91 -23.41
N ASN A 70 7.09 11.94 -23.78
CA ASN A 70 6.25 12.70 -22.83
C ASN A 70 5.17 11.82 -22.19
N LEU A 71 4.50 10.96 -22.94
CA LEU A 71 3.48 10.05 -22.40
C LEU A 71 4.05 9.08 -21.36
N ILE A 72 5.23 8.50 -21.63
CA ILE A 72 5.92 7.59 -20.71
C ILE A 72 6.40 8.35 -19.47
N ASP A 73 6.93 9.56 -19.64
CA ASP A 73 7.40 10.38 -18.52
C ASP A 73 6.26 10.81 -17.61
N ASP A 74 5.14 11.28 -18.16
CA ASP A 74 3.96 11.64 -17.39
C ASP A 74 3.40 10.43 -16.62
N LEU A 75 3.31 9.28 -17.29
CA LEU A 75 2.82 8.03 -16.68
C LEU A 75 3.72 7.57 -15.53
N GLY A 76 5.03 7.54 -15.73
CA GLY A 76 5.97 7.11 -14.71
C GLY A 76 6.06 8.09 -13.54
N ASN A 77 6.01 9.40 -13.80
CA ASN A 77 5.96 10.40 -12.74
C ASN A 77 4.68 10.28 -11.90
N ASP A 78 3.53 10.03 -12.53
CA ASP A 78 2.27 9.80 -11.81
C ASP A 78 2.32 8.54 -10.94
N LEU A 79 2.87 7.44 -11.47
CA LEU A 79 3.10 6.20 -10.73
C LEU A 79 3.97 6.45 -9.48
N VAL A 80 5.14 7.07 -9.65
CA VAL A 80 6.07 7.33 -8.55
C VAL A 80 5.43 8.23 -7.49
N ASN A 81 4.79 9.32 -7.90
CA ASN A 81 4.16 10.25 -6.96
C ASN A 81 3.01 9.61 -6.18
N THR A 82 2.20 8.78 -6.84
CA THR A 82 1.06 8.11 -6.20
C THR A 82 1.52 6.99 -5.27
N ALA A 83 2.54 6.22 -5.66
CA ALA A 83 3.16 5.22 -4.81
C ALA A 83 3.81 5.85 -3.58
N LEU A 84 4.56 6.94 -3.75
CA LEU A 84 5.18 7.69 -2.64
C LEU A 84 4.15 8.16 -1.61
N ARG A 85 3.03 8.73 -2.05
CA ARG A 85 1.95 9.15 -1.15
C ARG A 85 1.32 7.97 -0.40
N THR A 86 1.19 6.83 -1.09
CA THR A 86 0.65 5.60 -0.51
C THR A 86 1.59 5.07 0.57
N SER A 87 2.89 5.00 0.27
CA SER A 87 3.90 4.51 1.20
C SER A 87 4.09 5.43 2.40
N GLN A 88 4.17 6.75 2.20
CA GLN A 88 4.25 7.73 3.28
C GLN A 88 3.06 7.62 4.24
N SER A 89 1.84 7.54 3.73
CA SER A 89 0.65 7.43 4.58
C SER A 89 0.63 6.13 5.40
N ALA A 90 1.09 5.02 4.83
CA ALA A 90 1.16 3.75 5.53
C ALA A 90 2.30 3.73 6.57
N ILE A 91 3.48 4.26 6.24
CA ILE A 91 4.59 4.39 7.18
C ILE A 91 4.21 5.28 8.38
N GLU A 92 3.49 6.38 8.17
CA GLU A 92 2.98 7.23 9.24
C GLU A 92 2.06 6.44 10.20
N LYS A 93 1.12 5.67 9.66
CA LYS A 93 0.21 4.82 10.47
C LYS A 93 0.96 3.74 11.23
N ILE A 94 1.93 3.08 10.60
CA ILE A 94 2.78 2.07 11.23
C ILE A 94 3.55 2.69 12.41
N LYS A 95 4.05 3.91 12.23
CA LYS A 95 4.72 4.68 13.29
C LYS A 95 3.81 5.06 14.45
N GLU A 96 2.57 5.44 14.17
CA GLU A 96 1.57 5.77 15.21
C GLU A 96 1.27 4.58 16.14
N ILE A 97 1.38 3.36 15.64
CA ILE A 97 1.17 2.12 16.42
C ILE A 97 2.47 1.54 17.00
N GLY A 98 3.59 2.27 16.89
CA GLY A 98 4.84 1.96 17.59
C GLY A 98 5.86 1.14 16.80
N TYR A 99 5.70 1.00 15.48
CA TYR A 99 6.60 0.27 14.60
C TYR A 99 7.28 1.19 13.59
N ASN A 100 8.31 0.70 12.94
CA ASN A 100 9.14 1.36 11.96
C ASN A 100 9.05 0.59 10.64
N ALA A 101 8.93 1.34 9.56
CA ALA A 101 8.94 0.81 8.21
C ALA A 101 9.69 1.76 7.28
N ILE A 102 10.24 1.22 6.20
CA ILE A 102 11.00 1.95 5.19
C ILE A 102 10.52 1.57 3.79
N CYS A 103 10.85 2.41 2.81
CA CYS A 103 10.71 2.03 1.40
C CYS A 103 11.96 1.27 0.94
N TYR A 104 11.80 0.18 0.17
CA TYR A 104 12.93 -0.61 -0.36
C TYR A 104 13.22 -0.42 -1.85
N TYR A 105 12.45 0.43 -2.54
CA TYR A 105 12.65 0.87 -3.92
C TYR A 105 12.72 -0.26 -4.97
N VAL A 106 11.68 -0.38 -5.81
CA VAL A 106 11.62 -1.36 -6.91
C VAL A 106 11.75 -0.66 -8.26
N PRO A 107 12.65 -1.11 -9.16
CA PRO A 107 12.74 -0.57 -10.51
C PRO A 107 11.60 -1.11 -11.38
N VAL A 108 10.84 -0.20 -11.99
CA VAL A 108 9.73 -0.49 -12.91
C VAL A 108 10.05 0.10 -14.27
N LYS A 109 10.08 -0.75 -15.30
CA LYS A 109 10.32 -0.32 -16.68
C LYS A 109 8.99 0.02 -17.35
N LEU A 110 8.85 1.26 -17.81
CA LEU A 110 7.72 1.73 -18.60
C LEU A 110 8.26 2.20 -19.96
N GLY A 111 7.89 1.50 -21.02
CA GLY A 111 8.41 1.78 -22.36
C GLY A 111 9.95 1.72 -22.38
N TYR A 112 10.59 2.85 -22.70
CA TYR A 112 12.05 2.98 -22.80
C TYR A 112 12.77 3.32 -21.48
N LYS A 113 12.02 3.66 -20.41
CA LYS A 113 12.58 4.28 -19.20
C LYS A 113 12.29 3.45 -17.95
N ILE A 114 13.13 3.62 -16.92
CA ILE A 114 13.00 2.97 -15.62
C ILE A 114 12.63 4.03 -14.57
N PHE A 115 11.63 3.71 -13.76
CA PHE A 115 11.16 4.50 -12.62
C PHE A 115 11.34 3.71 -11.33
N MET A 116 11.74 4.38 -10.24
CA MET A 116 11.88 3.74 -8.93
C MET A 116 10.59 3.95 -8.14
N VAL A 117 9.94 2.87 -7.74
CA VAL A 117 8.66 2.87 -7.01
C VAL A 117 8.90 2.45 -5.57
N ASP A 118 8.07 2.92 -4.64
CA ASP A 118 8.35 2.90 -3.19
C ASP A 118 7.51 1.90 -2.37
N PRO A 119 7.59 0.57 -2.56
CA PRO A 119 6.95 -0.38 -1.65
C PRO A 119 7.60 -0.39 -0.26
N ILE A 120 6.83 -0.86 0.72
CA ILE A 120 7.10 -0.76 2.15
C ILE A 120 7.63 -2.08 2.71
N LEU A 121 8.61 -1.99 3.62
CA LEU A 121 9.13 -3.08 4.44
C LEU A 121 9.11 -2.66 5.91
N ILE A 122 8.53 -3.49 6.77
CA ILE A 122 8.63 -3.34 8.24
C ILE A 122 10.01 -3.81 8.69
N ILE A 123 10.65 -3.07 9.60
CA ILE A 123 12.03 -3.33 10.04
C ILE A 123 12.16 -3.71 11.52
N ASP A 124 11.05 -3.81 12.26
CA ASP A 124 11.06 -4.35 13.62
C ASP A 124 10.76 -5.86 13.62
N ASP A 125 11.37 -6.56 14.59
CA ASP A 125 11.25 -8.00 14.82
C ASP A 125 10.06 -8.40 15.71
#